data_AF-A0A8K0G593-F1
#
_entry.id   AF-A0A8K0G593-F1
#
_cell.length_a   1.000
_cell.length_b   1.000
_cell.length_c   1.000
_cell.angle_alpha   90.00
_cell.angle_beta   90.00
_cell.angle_gamma   90.00
#
_symmetry.space_group_name_H-M   'P 1'
#
loop_
_entity.id
_entity.type
_entity.pdbx_description
1 polymer ?
#
loop_
_entity_poly.entity_id
_entity_poly.type
_entity_poly.pdbx_seq_one_letter_code
_entity_poly.pdbx_strand_id
1 'polypeptide(L)'
;MNEICHINPYGALDYTCPACSRSYKYLRGLRLHIKYECGKEPQFACGFPNCQYRSKQKGKWPSKTYACLDCKKVYKHSGNLNRHIRYECGKGAVYECPFCSYKCQRKDVLKQHIKYAKKHRNVDVDSVIL
;
A
#
# COMPACT_ATOMS: atom_id res chain seq x y z
N MET A 1 -14.67 28.53 -11.03
CA MET A 1 -13.58 29.52 -10.87
C MET A 1 -12.33 28.74 -10.51
N ASN A 2 -11.59 28.30 -11.53
CA ASN A 2 -10.36 27.51 -11.40
C ASN A 2 -9.23 28.33 -12.01
N GLU A 3 -8.51 29.09 -11.21
CA GLU A 3 -7.29 29.76 -11.65
C GLU A 3 -6.13 29.20 -10.84
N ILE A 4 -5.45 28.21 -11.44
CA ILE A 4 -4.14 27.75 -10.97
C ILE A 4 -3.14 28.47 -11.87
N CYS A 5 -2.67 29.63 -11.42
CA CYS A 5 -1.60 30.35 -12.09
C CYS A 5 -0.26 29.66 -11.77
N HIS A 6 0.46 29.22 -12.81
CA HIS A 6 1.92 29.06 -12.79
C HIS A 6 2.51 30.42 -13.22
N ILE A 7 3.63 30.94 -12.71
CA ILE A 7 5.04 30.54 -12.96
C ILE A 7 5.94 31.34 -11.96
N ASN A 8 7.02 30.77 -11.41
CA ASN A 8 8.21 31.56 -10.98
C ASN A 8 9.53 30.75 -11.15
N PRO A 9 10.57 31.25 -11.87
CA PRO A 9 11.81 30.51 -12.14
C PRO A 9 12.86 30.49 -11.03
N TYR A 10 12.63 31.10 -9.85
CA TYR A 10 13.67 31.26 -8.83
C TYR A 10 13.18 30.88 -7.42
N GLY A 11 13.21 29.58 -7.10
CA GLY A 11 13.31 29.08 -5.72
C GLY A 11 12.16 29.36 -4.75
N ALA A 12 11.05 29.97 -5.17
CA ALA A 12 9.86 30.13 -4.36
C ALA A 12 9.07 28.81 -4.30
N LEU A 13 8.59 28.44 -3.12
CA LEU A 13 7.70 27.29 -2.96
C LEU A 13 6.36 27.60 -3.69
N ASP A 14 6.12 26.97 -4.84
CA ASP A 14 5.05 27.29 -5.81
C ASP A 14 3.62 27.23 -5.26
N TYR A 15 3.37 26.55 -4.14
CA TYR A 15 2.03 26.26 -3.66
C TYR A 15 1.81 26.79 -2.25
N THR A 16 1.26 28.00 -2.16
CA THR A 16 1.02 28.70 -0.89
C THR A 16 -0.43 28.54 -0.42
N CYS A 17 -0.61 28.29 0.88
CA CYS A 17 -1.92 28.21 1.51
C CYS A 17 -2.52 29.61 1.69
N PRO A 18 -3.71 29.90 1.14
CA PRO A 18 -4.31 31.24 1.23
C PRO A 18 -4.75 31.61 2.65
N ALA A 19 -4.91 30.64 3.54
CA ALA A 19 -5.42 30.86 4.90
C ALA A 19 -4.32 31.03 5.96
N CYS A 20 -3.09 30.55 5.72
CA CYS A 20 -2.00 30.65 6.70
C CYS A 20 -0.63 30.95 6.10
N SER A 21 -0.57 31.23 4.79
CA SER A 21 0.64 31.61 4.04
C SER A 21 1.79 30.59 4.06
N ARG A 22 1.56 29.35 4.52
CA ARG A 22 2.54 28.26 4.40
C ARG A 22 2.69 27.84 2.94
N SER A 23 3.94 27.67 2.51
CA SER A 23 4.25 27.27 1.15
C SER A 23 4.77 25.83 1.07
N TYR A 24 4.48 25.19 -0.06
CA TYR A 24 4.77 23.79 -0.32
C TYR A 24 5.47 23.64 -1.67
N LYS A 25 6.41 22.69 -1.75
CA LYS A 25 7.14 22.38 -2.99
C LYS A 25 6.24 21.77 -4.07
N TYR A 26 5.15 21.11 -3.68
CA TYR A 26 4.25 20.38 -4.59
C TYR A 26 2.79 20.64 -4.24
N LEU A 27 1.92 20.73 -5.26
CA LEU A 27 0.46 20.91 -5.10
C LEU A 27 -0.16 19.84 -4.20
N ARG A 28 0.32 18.60 -4.29
CA ARG A 28 -0.13 17.50 -3.41
C ARG A 28 0.10 17.82 -1.94
N GLY A 29 1.23 18.45 -1.60
CA GLY A 29 1.55 18.88 -0.24
C GLY A 29 0.55 19.92 0.26
N LEU A 30 0.33 20.98 -0.53
CA LEU A 30 -0.66 22.02 -0.21
C LEU A 30 -2.07 21.44 -0.04
N ARG A 31 -2.49 20.54 -0.95
CA ARG A 31 -3.80 19.86 -0.86
C ARG A 31 -3.95 19.05 0.42
N LEU A 32 -2.93 18.31 0.84
CA LEU A 32 -2.97 17.54 2.09
C LEU A 32 -3.02 18.47 3.32
N HIS A 33 -2.25 19.56 3.29
CA HIS A 33 -2.27 20.57 4.34
C HIS A 33 -3.65 21.22 4.51
N ILE A 34 -4.26 21.71 3.42
CA ILE A 34 -5.60 22.32 3.47
C ILE A 34 -6.63 21.29 3.96
N LYS A 35 -6.50 20.03 3.51
CA LYS A 35 -7.46 18.98 3.85
C LYS A 35 -7.42 18.58 5.33
N TYR A 36 -6.24 18.51 5.94
CA TYR A 36 -6.06 17.86 7.24
C TYR A 36 -5.49 18.77 8.33
N GLU A 37 -4.77 19.84 7.99
CA GLU A 37 -4.03 20.64 8.98
C GLU A 37 -4.59 22.04 9.18
N CYS A 38 -4.84 22.77 8.08
CA CYS A 38 -5.13 24.20 8.14
C CYS A 38 -6.49 24.48 8.79
N GLY A 39 -6.50 25.15 9.95
CA GLY A 39 -7.73 25.49 10.67
C GLY A 39 -8.57 24.29 11.11
N LYS A 40 -8.01 23.08 11.12
CA LYS A 40 -8.70 21.86 11.55
C LYS A 40 -8.28 21.47 12.97
N GLU A 41 -9.24 21.05 13.77
CA GLU A 41 -8.97 20.39 15.05
C GLU A 41 -8.47 18.95 14.85
N PRO A 42 -7.81 18.33 15.84
CA PRO A 42 -7.34 16.95 15.75
C PRO A 42 -8.49 15.94 15.52
N GLN A 43 -8.60 15.43 14.30
CA GLN A 43 -9.65 14.48 13.91
C GLN A 43 -9.19 13.01 13.92
N PHE A 44 -7.88 12.76 13.86
CA PHE A 44 -7.34 11.40 13.75
C PHE A 44 -6.90 10.88 15.11
N ALA A 45 -7.48 9.78 15.55
CA ALA A 45 -7.06 9.08 16.77
C ALA A 45 -5.96 8.06 16.48
N CYS A 46 -5.12 7.81 17.49
CA CYS A 46 -4.18 6.70 17.47
C CYS A 46 -4.94 5.36 17.33
N GLY A 47 -4.44 4.47 16.47
CA GLY A 47 -5.07 3.16 16.22
C GLY A 47 -4.79 2.09 17.29
N PHE A 48 -4.03 2.42 18.34
CA PHE A 48 -3.72 1.49 19.43
C PHE A 48 -4.78 1.50 20.53
N PRO A 49 -5.11 0.33 21.12
CA PRO A 49 -5.96 0.26 22.30
C PRO A 49 -5.41 1.15 23.43
N ASN A 50 -6.30 1.87 24.12
CA ASN A 50 -5.99 2.75 25.25
C ASN A 50 -5.05 3.94 24.96
N CYS A 51 -4.72 4.23 23.70
CA CYS A 51 -3.96 5.44 23.35
C CYS A 51 -4.89 6.63 23.14
N GLN A 52 -4.79 7.65 24.00
CA GLN A 52 -5.65 8.84 23.95
C GLN A 52 -5.16 9.94 22.99
N TYR A 53 -4.07 9.70 22.26
CA TYR A 53 -3.46 10.70 21.38
C TYR A 53 -4.31 10.99 20.14
N ARG A 54 -4.43 12.29 19.78
CA ARG A 54 -5.10 12.77 18.56
C ARG A 54 -4.18 13.69 17.75
N SER A 55 -4.26 13.62 16.42
CA SER A 55 -3.51 14.48 15.50
C SER A 55 -4.39 15.09 14.41
N LYS A 56 -3.89 16.19 13.82
CA LYS A 56 -4.46 16.82 12.62
C LYS A 56 -4.06 16.08 11.34
N GLN A 57 -2.87 15.48 11.31
CA GLN A 57 -2.42 14.67 10.17
C GLN A 57 -2.82 13.20 10.34
N LYS A 58 -3.09 12.54 9.22
CA LYS A 58 -3.24 11.08 9.17
C LYS A 58 -1.88 10.41 9.36
N GLY A 59 -1.58 10.02 10.60
CA GLY A 59 -0.34 9.30 10.93
C GLY A 59 -0.31 7.88 10.35
N LYS A 60 0.88 7.37 10.05
CA LYS A 60 1.12 5.94 9.79
C LYS A 60 1.31 5.23 11.14
N TRP A 61 0.19 5.02 11.82
CA TRP A 61 0.17 4.23 13.06
C TRP A 61 0.60 2.79 12.75
N PRO A 62 1.23 2.09 13.71
CA PRO A 62 1.39 0.66 13.61
C PRO A 62 0.01 0.05 13.39
N SER A 63 -0.18 -0.46 12.18
CA SER A 63 -1.44 -1.04 11.78
C SER A 63 -1.66 -2.29 12.62
N LYS A 64 -2.87 -2.45 13.18
CA LYS A 64 -3.32 -3.72 13.74
C LYS A 64 -2.87 -4.85 12.81
N THR A 65 -1.99 -5.71 13.33
CA THR A 65 -1.48 -6.86 12.59
C THR A 65 -2.40 -8.06 12.84
N TYR A 66 -2.31 -9.05 11.96
CA TYR A 66 -3.16 -10.23 11.94
C TYR A 66 -2.26 -11.46 11.91
N ALA A 67 -2.22 -12.20 13.01
CA ALA A 67 -1.36 -13.38 13.16
C ALA A 67 -2.13 -14.67 12.85
N CYS A 68 -1.48 -15.60 12.15
CA CYS A 68 -1.94 -16.98 12.06
C CYS A 68 -1.69 -17.67 13.40
N LEU A 69 -2.70 -18.33 13.95
CA LEU A 69 -2.56 -19.00 15.24
C LEU A 69 -1.72 -20.29 15.16
N ASP A 70 -1.75 -20.95 14.00
CA ASP A 70 -1.07 -22.24 13.80
C ASP A 70 0.43 -22.05 13.55
N CYS A 71 0.81 -21.17 12.61
CA CYS A 71 2.22 -20.99 12.22
C CYS A 71 2.85 -19.68 12.68
N LYS A 72 2.10 -18.84 13.43
CA LYS A 72 2.54 -17.55 13.98
C LYS A 72 2.98 -16.49 12.96
N LYS A 73 2.81 -16.71 11.64
CA LYS A 73 3.06 -15.69 10.62
C LYS A 73 2.14 -14.49 10.80
N VAL A 74 2.69 -13.29 10.65
CA VAL A 74 2.00 -12.02 10.88
C VAL A 74 1.77 -11.27 9.57
N TYR A 75 0.56 -10.79 9.38
CA TYR A 75 0.11 -10.07 8.19
C TYR A 75 -0.37 -8.67 8.54
N LYS A 76 -0.14 -7.73 7.63
CA LYS A 76 -0.60 -6.34 7.77
C LYS A 76 -2.10 -6.15 7.56
N HIS A 77 -2.72 -7.06 6.81
CA HIS A 77 -4.13 -6.96 6.40
C HIS A 77 -4.85 -8.27 6.69
N SER A 78 -6.08 -8.19 7.19
CA SER A 78 -6.92 -9.36 7.50
C SER A 78 -7.16 -10.24 6.26
N GLY A 79 -7.36 -9.62 5.09
CA GLY A 79 -7.51 -10.36 3.82
C GLY A 79 -6.29 -11.21 3.47
N ASN A 80 -5.08 -10.74 3.79
CA ASN A 80 -3.86 -11.51 3.56
C ASN A 80 -3.75 -12.69 4.53
N LEU A 81 -4.11 -12.50 5.81
CA LEU A 81 -4.15 -13.60 6.78
C LEU A 81 -5.19 -14.65 6.35
N ASN A 82 -6.39 -14.22 5.96
CA ASN A 82 -7.46 -15.14 5.57
C ASN A 82 -7.05 -15.97 4.34
N ARG A 83 -6.42 -15.32 3.35
CA ARG A 83 -5.84 -16.01 2.20
C ARG A 83 -4.75 -17.01 2.59
N HIS A 84 -3.87 -16.63 3.51
CA HIS A 84 -2.82 -17.51 4.02
C HIS A 84 -3.42 -18.75 4.69
N ILE A 85 -4.37 -18.59 5.61
CA ILE A 85 -5.06 -19.71 6.27
C ILE A 85 -5.75 -20.60 5.22
N ARG A 86 -6.41 -19.99 4.24
CA ARG A 86 -7.20 -20.72 3.25
C ARG A 86 -6.35 -21.52 2.26
N TYR A 87 -5.14 -21.08 1.91
CA TYR A 87 -4.39 -21.69 0.80
C TYR A 87 -2.96 -22.09 1.13
N GLU A 88 -2.35 -21.54 2.18
CA GLU A 88 -0.91 -21.68 2.43
C GLU A 88 -0.59 -22.38 3.76
N CYS A 89 -1.30 -22.05 4.85
CA CYS A 89 -1.02 -22.59 6.17
C CYS A 89 -1.30 -24.10 6.22
N GLY A 90 -0.27 -24.91 6.50
CA GLY A 90 -0.40 -26.37 6.54
C GLY A 90 -0.74 -27.01 5.19
N LYS A 91 -0.64 -26.27 4.08
CA LYS A 91 -0.95 -26.77 2.74
C LYS A 91 0.31 -26.90 1.89
N GLY A 92 0.43 -28.04 1.22
CA GLY A 92 1.50 -28.30 0.25
C GLY A 92 1.39 -27.39 -0.98
N ALA A 93 2.49 -27.23 -1.70
CA ALA A 93 2.45 -26.56 -2.99
C ALA A 93 1.65 -27.41 -3.99
N VAL A 94 0.57 -26.85 -4.54
CA VAL A 94 -0.35 -27.54 -5.46
C VAL A 94 -0.07 -27.16 -6.91
N TYR A 95 0.51 -25.99 -7.15
CA TYR A 95 0.79 -25.47 -8.48
C TYR A 95 2.28 -25.58 -8.79
N GLU A 96 2.61 -26.25 -9.88
CA GLU A 96 3.97 -26.45 -10.36
C GLU A 96 4.19 -25.70 -11.67
N CYS A 97 5.37 -25.11 -11.81
CA CYS A 97 5.77 -24.50 -13.07
C CYS A 97 6.13 -25.60 -14.07
N PRO A 98 5.54 -25.63 -15.27
CA PRO A 98 5.86 -26.67 -16.26
C PRO A 98 7.25 -26.49 -16.88
N PHE A 99 7.90 -25.34 -16.63
CA PHE A 99 9.19 -24.99 -17.25
C PHE A 99 10.36 -25.00 -16.27
N CYS A 100 10.11 -25.14 -14.96
CA CYS A 100 11.16 -25.28 -13.96
C CYS A 100 10.63 -25.91 -12.67
N SER A 101 11.51 -26.29 -11.76
CA SER A 101 11.14 -26.93 -10.48
C SER A 101 10.43 -26.01 -9.47
N TYR A 102 9.95 -24.82 -9.87
CA TYR A 102 9.25 -23.90 -8.98
C TYR A 102 7.85 -24.40 -8.66
N LYS A 103 7.50 -24.42 -7.37
CA LYS A 103 6.18 -24.82 -6.86
C LYS A 103 5.61 -23.75 -5.93
N CYS A 104 4.29 -23.55 -5.97
CA CYS A 104 3.60 -22.59 -5.12
C CYS A 104 2.17 -23.05 -4.78
N GLN A 105 1.54 -22.39 -3.81
CA GLN A 105 0.22 -22.77 -3.30
C GLN A 105 -0.95 -22.09 -4.04
N ARG A 106 -0.69 -21.15 -4.94
CA ARG A 106 -1.73 -20.30 -5.56
C ARG A 106 -1.52 -20.07 -7.06
N LYS A 107 -2.60 -20.19 -7.84
CA LYS A 107 -2.60 -20.00 -9.31
C LYS A 107 -2.10 -18.62 -9.75
N ASP A 108 -2.46 -17.55 -9.05
CA ASP A 108 -2.02 -16.19 -9.40
C ASP A 108 -0.51 -15.98 -9.16
N VAL A 109 0.06 -16.64 -8.14
CA VAL A 109 1.50 -16.62 -7.87
C VAL A 109 2.25 -17.36 -8.99
N LEU A 110 1.72 -18.50 -9.46
CA LEU A 110 2.29 -19.20 -10.60
C LEU A 110 2.24 -18.36 -11.88
N LYS A 111 1.10 -17.70 -12.17
CA LYS A 111 0.97 -16.77 -13.31
C LYS A 111 2.04 -15.67 -13.26
N GLN A 112 2.22 -15.05 -12.09
CA GLN A 112 3.23 -14.01 -11.91
C GLN A 112 4.65 -14.57 -12.07
N HIS A 113 4.91 -15.77 -11.55
CA HIS A 113 6.19 -16.44 -11.73
C HIS A 113 6.51 -16.65 -13.22
N ILE A 114 5.61 -17.25 -13.99
CA ILE A 114 5.84 -17.50 -15.43
C ILE A 114 6.04 -16.17 -16.18
N LYS A 115 5.26 -15.14 -15.86
CA LYS A 115 5.33 -13.83 -16.53
C LYS A 115 6.66 -13.11 -16.34
N TYR A 116 7.24 -13.16 -15.14
CA TYR A 116 8.37 -12.30 -14.76
C TYR A 116 9.66 -13.06 -14.45
N ALA A 117 9.63 -14.38 -14.31
CA ALA A 117 10.85 -15.15 -14.11
C ALA A 117 11.74 -15.08 -15.36
N LYS A 118 13.01 -14.75 -15.17
CA LYS A 118 14.00 -14.68 -16.26
C LYS A 118 14.07 -15.98 -17.08
N LYS A 119 13.81 -17.13 -16.44
CA LYS A 119 13.79 -18.46 -17.06
C LYS A 119 12.63 -18.65 -18.06
N HIS A 120 11.63 -17.76 -18.07
CA HIS A 120 10.38 -17.90 -18.85
C HIS A 120 10.01 -16.61 -19.61
N ARG A 121 10.98 -15.73 -19.89
CA ARG A 121 10.78 -14.35 -20.42
C ARG A 121 9.98 -14.24 -21.72
N ASN A 122 9.80 -15.34 -22.45
CA ASN A 122 9.11 -15.41 -23.74
C ASN A 122 7.93 -16.41 -23.75
N VAL A 123 7.41 -16.78 -22.59
CA VAL A 123 6.28 -17.72 -22.49
C VAL A 123 4.97 -16.95 -22.38
N ASP A 124 4.01 -17.29 -23.23
CA ASP A 124 2.64 -16.82 -23.10
C ASP A 124 1.95 -17.49 -21.89
N VAL A 125 1.54 -16.68 -20.91
CA VAL A 125 1.07 -17.17 -19.60
C VAL A 125 -0.32 -17.78 -19.67
N ASP A 126 -1.14 -17.33 -20.63
CA ASP A 126 -2.53 -17.75 -20.77
C ASP A 126 -2.65 -19.12 -21.48
N SER A 127 -1.66 -19.50 -22.28
CA SER A 127 -1.57 -20.84 -22.89
C SER A 127 -1.19 -21.97 -21.91
N VAL A 128 -0.74 -21.65 -20.69
CA VAL A 128 -0.06 -22.61 -19.80
C VAL A 128 -0.88 -22.98 -18.56
N ILE A 129 -1.88 -22.18 -18.21
CA ILE A 129 -2.61 -22.36 -16.95
C ILE A 129 -4.11 -22.50 -17.25
N LEU A 130 -4.52 -23.72 -17.64
CA LEU A 130 -5.92 -24.16 -17.70
C LEU A 130 -6.60 -24.01 -16.33
#